data_AF-A0A3E0NKS3-F1
#
_entry.id   AF-A0A3E0NKS3-F1
#
_cell.length_a   1.000
_cell.length_b   1.000
_cell.length_c   1.000
_cell.angle_alpha   90.00
_cell.angle_beta   90.00
_cell.angle_gamma   90.00
#
_symmetry.space_group_name_H-M   'P 1'
#
loop_
_entity.id
_entity.type
_entity.pdbx_description
1 polymer ?
#
loop_
_entity_poly.entity_id
_entity_poly.type
_entity_poly.pdbx_seq_one_letter_code
_entity_poly.pdbx_strand_id
1 'polypeptide(L)'
;MARRSRRRRCRTAGASSRVPRVLPVRRFGREAPCRRSSGSGCRPAGRRADVGSRERFRAWRVSVGGSSASRRGRRTVALHTTNQRRHDPRGRAAGRHGARAGDADGVRVPRVRRPPTPERSGLAVRTGPPSPCAPMDGAAVSGPAPGEPELDEARLRAALAAARSIFVAGGAACPSTVVEWLNRHPEATADREWIFAQPAGYAQPPLRAPGGRVRVFFHLPEMAGAPEVELVPMQYREIARWLAEPDRLDLVIAQVAPSPAGLSLGLGVDFLPAALSGGRRLLVERNRSLPAAMGAPVLPLSRAEVVCDSAVAPAEVEPGDASPTVQRIAEQVAALIDDGDCLQLGVGALPDAVLSRLHSRRDLGIHSGMVSDGVRQLVQYGAVTGARKTIDRHLLVTGFLLGSADLYRWATNEPTLRLRPVGYTHDAGVLASLRQLVSINSAVEVDLLGQVNAERIGGRAVSGVGGQVDFLRAASASPGGRSILALPATAARGSASRIVARIAEGAVVTSCRTDVDWVVTEWGSARLRGATESERRERLIAVAAPEFRDDLTRGSST
;
A
#
# COMPACT_ATOMS: atom_id res chain seq x y z
N MET A 1 51.07 -46.88 60.49
CA MET A 1 50.76 -45.68 61.30
C MET A 1 51.44 -44.45 60.69
N ALA A 2 50.73 -43.32 60.60
CA ALA A 2 51.19 -41.95 60.31
C ALA A 2 52.38 -41.68 59.33
N ARG A 3 52.12 -40.99 58.19
CA ARG A 3 52.62 -39.61 57.88
C ARG A 3 52.38 -39.13 56.42
N ARG A 4 52.01 -37.83 56.31
CA ARG A 4 52.31 -36.84 55.24
C ARG A 4 51.85 -37.04 53.77
N SER A 5 51.02 -36.10 53.30
CA SER A 5 51.33 -35.06 52.27
C SER A 5 50.10 -34.13 52.13
N ARG A 6 50.10 -32.78 52.06
CA ARG A 6 50.86 -31.68 51.41
C ARG A 6 50.19 -31.13 50.13
N ARG A 7 49.97 -29.80 50.13
CA ARG A 7 49.25 -28.99 49.13
C ARG A 7 50.07 -28.66 47.86
N ARG A 8 49.40 -28.45 46.72
CA ARG A 8 49.60 -27.41 45.66
C ARG A 8 48.41 -27.49 44.69
N ARG A 9 47.42 -26.58 44.71
CA ARG A 9 47.34 -25.30 43.95
C ARG A 9 47.79 -25.37 42.49
N CYS A 10 46.82 -25.28 41.58
CA CYS A 10 46.89 -24.39 40.41
C CYS A 10 45.55 -23.62 40.29
N ARG A 11 45.56 -22.43 39.68
CA ARG A 11 44.44 -21.45 39.75
C ARG A 11 43.58 -21.51 38.49
N THR A 12 42.26 -21.54 38.64
CA THR A 12 41.33 -21.01 37.64
C THR A 12 40.98 -19.57 38.02
N ALA A 13 41.17 -18.63 37.09
CA ALA A 13 40.83 -17.23 37.28
C ALA A 13 39.40 -16.98 36.80
N GLY A 14 38.59 -16.28 37.60
CA GLY A 14 37.26 -15.85 37.19
C GLY A 14 37.32 -14.58 36.33
N ALA A 15 36.41 -14.46 35.36
CA ALA A 15 36.09 -13.22 34.68
C ALA A 15 34.56 -13.12 34.57
N SER A 16 33.98 -12.08 35.18
CA SER A 16 32.53 -11.81 35.16
C SER A 16 32.07 -11.40 33.76
N SER A 17 31.07 -12.08 33.21
CA SER A 17 30.41 -11.66 31.96
C SER A 17 29.60 -10.37 32.19
N ARG A 18 29.98 -9.30 31.50
CA ARG A 18 29.25 -8.02 31.53
C ARG A 18 28.11 -8.02 30.51
N VAL A 19 26.93 -7.59 30.95
CA VAL A 19 25.79 -7.24 30.10
C VAL A 19 26.17 -6.08 29.15
N PRO A 20 25.89 -6.16 27.84
CA PRO A 20 26.10 -5.03 26.94
C PRO A 20 25.02 -3.97 27.16
N ARG A 21 25.42 -2.79 27.66
CA ARG A 21 24.54 -1.61 27.74
C ARG A 21 24.40 -0.97 26.36
N VAL A 22 23.15 -0.62 26.01
CA VAL A 22 22.79 0.16 24.83
C VAL A 22 23.46 1.54 24.87
N LEU A 23 24.11 1.94 23.78
CA LEU A 23 24.65 3.29 23.59
C LEU A 23 23.59 4.21 22.93
N PRO A 24 23.40 5.45 23.43
CA PRO A 24 22.44 6.37 22.84
C PRO A 24 22.99 7.06 21.59
N VAL A 25 22.11 7.24 20.59
CA VAL A 25 22.40 7.95 19.34
C VAL A 25 22.69 9.43 19.63
N ARG A 26 23.89 9.91 19.27
CA ARG A 26 24.23 11.35 19.32
C ARG A 26 23.81 12.05 18.03
N ARG A 27 23.18 13.23 18.18
CA ARG A 27 22.86 14.16 17.09
C ARG A 27 24.15 14.64 16.40
N PHE A 28 24.16 14.70 15.08
CA PHE A 28 25.16 15.44 14.33
C PHE A 28 24.87 16.94 14.41
N GLY A 29 25.59 17.64 15.28
CA GLY A 29 25.74 19.10 15.25
C GLY A 29 26.98 19.49 14.45
N ARG A 30 26.90 20.61 13.74
CA ARG A 30 28.08 21.23 13.11
C ARG A 30 29.03 21.76 14.19
N GLU A 31 30.33 21.58 14.01
CA GLU A 31 31.36 22.64 14.00
C GLU A 31 32.77 22.03 14.03
N ALA A 32 33.72 22.68 13.37
CA ALA A 32 35.13 22.33 13.37
C ALA A 32 35.93 23.43 14.08
N PRO A 33 37.01 23.08 14.80
CA PRO A 33 38.07 24.02 15.08
C PRO A 33 39.39 23.64 14.39
N CYS A 34 40.06 24.67 13.88
CA CYS A 34 41.34 24.61 13.19
C CYS A 34 42.50 24.25 14.13
N ARG A 35 43.49 23.48 13.64
CA ARG A 35 44.88 23.56 14.12
C ARG A 35 45.85 23.63 12.93
N ARG A 36 46.83 24.52 13.04
CA ARG A 36 47.90 24.76 12.05
C ARG A 36 49.22 24.12 12.52
N SER A 37 49.96 23.57 11.56
CA SER A 37 51.44 23.46 11.56
C SER A 37 51.84 23.00 10.14
N SER A 38 52.24 23.88 9.22
CA SER A 38 53.56 24.54 9.07
C SER A 38 54.57 23.69 8.29
N GLY A 39 55.08 24.23 7.16
CA GLY A 39 56.02 23.58 6.24
C GLY A 39 55.63 23.82 4.77
N SER A 40 55.75 25.03 4.24
CA SER A 40 56.97 25.64 3.63
C SER A 40 57.24 25.17 2.18
N GLY A 41 56.96 26.05 1.21
CA GLY A 41 57.25 25.87 -0.21
C GLY A 41 56.80 27.07 -1.04
N CYS A 42 57.74 27.89 -1.51
CA CYS A 42 57.45 29.16 -2.20
C CYS A 42 57.17 28.99 -3.70
N ARG A 43 56.02 29.56 -4.15
CA ARG A 43 55.86 30.68 -5.12
C ARG A 43 57.07 31.13 -6.00
N PRO A 44 56.87 31.92 -7.11
CA PRO A 44 55.60 32.31 -7.81
C PRO A 44 55.68 32.46 -9.36
N ALA A 45 54.50 32.56 -10.01
CA ALA A 45 54.10 33.51 -11.09
C ALA A 45 52.70 33.06 -11.60
N GLY A 46 51.68 33.86 -11.93
CA GLY A 46 51.58 35.26 -12.36
C GLY A 46 50.77 35.24 -13.66
N ARG A 47 49.51 35.70 -13.74
CA ARG A 47 49.11 37.12 -13.93
C ARG A 47 47.61 37.34 -13.62
N ARG A 48 47.22 38.62 -13.51
CA ARG A 48 45.86 39.12 -13.24
C ARG A 48 44.97 39.19 -14.49
N ALA A 49 43.65 39.24 -14.28
CA ALA A 49 42.77 40.17 -14.99
C ALA A 49 41.58 40.57 -14.09
N ASP A 50 41.41 41.87 -13.84
CA ASP A 50 40.19 42.47 -13.28
C ASP A 50 39.19 42.73 -14.42
N VAL A 51 37.90 42.44 -14.20
CA VAL A 51 36.80 43.32 -14.62
C VAL A 51 35.70 43.20 -13.57
N GLY A 52 35.23 44.33 -13.03
CA GLY A 52 34.11 44.34 -12.08
C GLY A 52 32.84 44.92 -12.70
N SER A 53 31.69 44.56 -12.12
CA SER A 53 30.48 45.40 -12.18
C SER A 53 29.68 45.24 -10.89
N ARG A 54 29.24 46.37 -10.33
CA ARG A 54 28.34 46.42 -9.17
C ARG A 54 26.92 46.54 -9.70
N GLU A 55 26.03 45.61 -9.36
CA GLU A 55 24.59 45.91 -9.42
C GLU A 55 23.77 45.23 -8.33
N ARG A 56 22.56 45.76 -8.12
CA ARG A 56 21.95 45.84 -6.78
C ARG A 56 20.85 44.80 -6.60
N PHE A 57 20.96 43.96 -5.56
CA PHE A 57 19.87 43.10 -5.12
C PHE A 57 18.69 43.93 -4.61
N ARG A 58 17.54 43.87 -5.30
CA ARG A 58 16.25 44.33 -4.76
C ARG A 58 15.65 43.26 -3.86
N ALA A 59 15.73 43.47 -2.54
CA ALA A 59 14.97 42.68 -1.57
C ALA A 59 13.53 43.21 -1.46
N TRP A 60 12.54 42.35 -1.67
CA TRP A 60 11.15 42.65 -1.29
C TRP A 60 11.00 42.53 0.23
N ARG A 61 10.68 43.65 0.90
CA ARG A 61 10.23 43.65 2.30
C ARG A 61 8.70 43.63 2.34
N VAL A 62 8.13 42.64 3.00
CA VAL A 62 6.74 42.71 3.50
C VAL A 62 6.78 43.45 4.83
N SER A 63 6.01 44.53 4.97
CA SER A 63 5.93 45.29 6.21
C SER A 63 4.96 44.61 7.20
N VAL A 64 5.46 44.30 8.40
CA VAL A 64 4.63 43.99 9.56
C VAL A 64 4.55 45.27 10.38
N GLY A 65 3.35 45.85 10.50
CA GLY A 65 3.08 47.01 11.36
C GLY A 65 2.01 46.66 12.38
N GLY A 66 2.27 46.95 13.67
CA GLY A 66 1.33 46.67 14.74
C GLY A 66 1.46 47.65 15.91
N SER A 67 0.32 48.18 16.34
CA SER A 67 0.04 48.85 17.64
C SER A 67 -1.47 49.16 17.64
N SER A 68 -2.31 48.48 18.42
CA SER A 68 -2.79 48.89 19.77
C SER A 68 -3.50 50.28 19.78
N ALA A 69 -4.71 50.47 20.36
CA ALA A 69 -5.42 49.63 21.32
C ALA A 69 -6.95 49.89 21.45
N SER A 70 -7.66 48.84 21.87
CA SER A 70 -8.76 48.81 22.85
C SER A 70 -10.24 49.17 22.48
N ARG A 71 -11.09 48.27 22.98
CA ARG A 71 -12.48 48.39 23.50
C ARG A 71 -13.71 48.08 22.61
N ARG A 72 -14.30 46.94 22.98
CA ARG A 72 -15.74 46.58 23.07
C ARG A 72 -16.60 46.75 21.79
N GLY A 73 -17.01 45.61 21.23
CA GLY A 73 -18.19 45.53 20.38
C GLY A 73 -18.37 44.15 19.75
N ARG A 74 -19.22 43.30 20.34
CA ARG A 74 -19.75 42.13 19.60
C ARG A 74 -20.60 42.66 18.45
N ARG A 75 -20.29 42.31 17.20
CA ARG A 75 -21.29 42.08 16.15
C ARG A 75 -20.71 41.36 14.93
N THR A 76 -21.35 40.25 14.60
CA THR A 76 -21.35 39.61 13.29
C THR A 76 -21.75 40.61 12.21
N VAL A 77 -21.10 40.57 11.06
CA VAL A 77 -21.57 41.25 9.84
C VAL A 77 -21.84 40.19 8.79
N ALA A 78 -23.13 39.98 8.52
CA ALA A 78 -23.59 39.36 7.28
C ALA A 78 -24.13 40.48 6.38
N LEU A 79 -23.74 40.47 5.11
CA LEU A 79 -24.44 41.18 4.04
C LEU A 79 -25.34 40.11 3.38
N HIS A 80 -26.68 40.15 3.42
CA HIS A 80 -27.62 41.14 2.84
C HIS A 80 -27.35 41.38 1.35
N THR A 81 -28.32 41.42 0.42
CA THR A 81 -29.79 41.17 0.37
C THR A 81 -30.20 41.07 -1.13
N THR A 82 -31.36 40.62 -1.63
CA THR A 82 -32.70 40.23 -1.09
C THR A 82 -33.40 39.36 -2.16
N ASN A 83 -34.40 38.52 -1.82
CA ASN A 83 -35.83 38.92 -1.97
C ASN A 83 -36.83 37.95 -1.31
N GLN A 84 -38.03 38.45 -1.04
CA GLN A 84 -38.99 37.90 -0.08
C GLN A 84 -39.97 36.87 -0.71
N ARG A 85 -40.46 35.93 0.12
CA ARG A 85 -41.76 35.27 -0.04
C ARG A 85 -42.49 35.27 1.30
N ARG A 86 -43.79 35.54 1.30
CA ARG A 86 -44.72 35.22 2.40
C ARG A 86 -45.99 34.56 1.85
N HIS A 87 -46.35 33.46 2.51
CA HIS A 87 -47.62 32.73 2.58
C HIS A 87 -48.81 33.10 1.66
N ASP A 88 -49.24 32.13 0.82
CA ASP A 88 -50.40 31.22 1.01
C ASP A 88 -51.58 31.73 1.91
N PRO A 89 -52.89 31.37 1.70
CA PRO A 89 -53.34 30.10 1.11
C PRO A 89 -54.69 30.03 0.32
N ARG A 90 -54.99 28.80 -0.17
CA ARG A 90 -56.32 28.22 -0.56
C ARG A 90 -56.82 28.38 -2.02
N GLY A 91 -57.32 27.27 -2.57
CA GLY A 91 -58.20 27.25 -3.76
C GLY A 91 -58.29 25.86 -4.41
N ARG A 92 -59.50 25.28 -4.53
CA ARG A 92 -59.74 23.96 -5.15
C ARG A 92 -60.45 24.07 -6.50
N ALA A 93 -60.21 23.06 -7.35
CA ALA A 93 -61.14 22.40 -8.29
C ALA A 93 -61.53 23.09 -9.63
N ALA A 94 -61.90 22.19 -10.57
CA ALA A 94 -62.46 22.40 -11.92
C ALA A 94 -61.57 23.15 -12.95
N GLY A 95 -61.67 22.87 -14.26
CA GLY A 95 -62.41 21.81 -14.95
C GLY A 95 -62.70 22.17 -16.42
N ARG A 96 -62.33 21.28 -17.36
CA ARG A 96 -62.75 21.18 -18.78
C ARG A 96 -62.89 22.47 -19.62
N HIS A 97 -62.13 22.57 -20.72
CA HIS A 97 -62.63 22.48 -22.11
C HIS A 97 -61.60 22.95 -23.16
N GLY A 98 -61.35 22.10 -24.16
CA GLY A 98 -61.16 22.47 -25.58
C GLY A 98 -59.79 23.01 -26.02
N ALA A 99 -59.34 22.78 -27.27
CA ALA A 99 -59.84 21.88 -28.32
C ALA A 99 -58.78 21.62 -29.41
N ARG A 100 -58.92 20.48 -30.11
CA ARG A 100 -58.48 20.16 -31.50
C ARG A 100 -56.99 20.04 -31.90
N ALA A 101 -56.74 18.87 -32.49
CA ALA A 101 -56.01 18.60 -33.74
C ALA A 101 -54.47 18.49 -33.76
N GLY A 102 -53.99 17.46 -34.45
CA GLY A 102 -52.60 17.33 -34.95
C GLY A 102 -51.94 15.98 -34.68
N ASP A 103 -52.12 14.99 -35.57
CA ASP A 103 -51.24 13.82 -35.64
C ASP A 103 -49.86 14.21 -36.20
N ALA A 104 -48.78 13.75 -35.57
CA ALA A 104 -47.47 13.46 -36.21
C ALA A 104 -46.50 12.74 -35.27
N ASP A 105 -46.16 11.50 -35.63
CA ASP A 105 -44.83 10.85 -35.50
C ASP A 105 -43.92 11.10 -34.27
N GLY A 106 -44.02 10.19 -33.30
CA GLY A 106 -43.02 9.11 -33.27
C GLY A 106 -41.60 9.40 -32.74
N VAL A 107 -41.34 10.47 -31.99
CA VAL A 107 -40.01 10.70 -31.39
C VAL A 107 -39.70 9.69 -30.27
N ARG A 108 -38.85 8.69 -30.56
CA ARG A 108 -38.32 7.75 -29.56
C ARG A 108 -37.27 8.42 -28.67
N VAL A 109 -37.63 8.70 -27.41
CA VAL A 109 -36.69 9.10 -26.36
C VAL A 109 -35.67 7.97 -26.11
N PRO A 110 -34.35 8.25 -26.10
CA PRO A 110 -33.35 7.23 -25.76
C PRO A 110 -33.51 6.78 -24.31
N ARG A 111 -33.75 5.47 -24.10
CA ARG A 111 -33.68 4.87 -22.76
C ARG A 111 -32.26 5.01 -22.24
N VAL A 112 -32.09 5.76 -21.15
CA VAL A 112 -30.86 5.76 -20.35
C VAL A 112 -30.53 4.32 -19.98
N ARG A 113 -29.44 3.78 -20.56
CA ARG A 113 -28.98 2.43 -20.24
C ARG A 113 -28.48 2.43 -18.80
N ARG A 114 -28.90 1.44 -18.01
CA ARG A 114 -28.30 1.17 -16.69
C ARG A 114 -26.79 0.98 -16.86
N PRO A 115 -25.94 1.51 -15.97
CA PRO A 115 -24.51 1.24 -16.02
C PRO A 115 -24.26 -0.27 -15.87
N PRO A 116 -23.32 -0.85 -16.63
CA PRO A 116 -23.01 -2.27 -16.55
C PRO A 116 -22.37 -2.61 -15.20
N THR A 117 -22.53 -3.87 -14.79
CA THR A 117 -21.81 -4.47 -13.66
C THR A 117 -20.29 -4.37 -13.89
N PRO A 118 -19.48 -4.03 -12.87
CA PRO A 118 -18.03 -3.99 -13.03
C PRO A 118 -17.47 -5.38 -13.39
N GLU A 119 -16.63 -5.44 -14.42
CA GLU A 119 -15.87 -6.66 -14.73
C GLU A 119 -14.90 -6.97 -13.57
N ARG A 120 -14.82 -8.25 -13.16
CA ARG A 120 -13.92 -8.68 -12.09
C ARG A 120 -12.46 -8.58 -12.55
N SER A 121 -11.79 -7.49 -12.18
CA SER A 121 -10.33 -7.37 -12.17
C SER A 121 -9.70 -7.85 -10.86
N GLY A 122 -10.43 -8.67 -10.09
CA GLY A 122 -9.97 -9.22 -8.81
C GLY A 122 -8.96 -10.36 -9.01
N LEU A 123 -8.08 -10.53 -8.03
CA LEU A 123 -7.21 -11.71 -7.92
C LEU A 123 -8.07 -12.98 -7.89
N ALA A 124 -7.65 -14.02 -8.62
CA ALA A 124 -8.29 -15.32 -8.58
C ALA A 124 -7.82 -16.08 -7.33
N VAL A 125 -8.53 -15.85 -6.22
CA VAL A 125 -8.21 -16.46 -4.92
C VAL A 125 -8.85 -17.84 -4.80
N ARG A 126 -8.06 -18.86 -4.44
CA ARG A 126 -8.56 -20.22 -4.17
C ARG A 126 -8.62 -20.48 -2.66
N THR A 127 -9.67 -21.15 -2.24
CA THR A 127 -9.79 -21.83 -0.94
C THR A 127 -10.38 -23.21 -1.17
N GLY A 128 -9.63 -24.23 -0.79
CA GLY A 128 -10.00 -25.65 -0.91
C GLY A 128 -8.85 -26.54 -0.47
N PRO A 129 -9.09 -27.84 -0.22
CA PRO A 129 -8.02 -28.78 0.08
C PRO A 129 -7.04 -28.89 -1.10
N PRO A 130 -5.75 -29.19 -0.84
CA PRO A 130 -4.73 -29.23 -1.88
C PRO A 130 -5.09 -30.27 -2.95
N SER A 131 -4.80 -29.94 -4.22
CA SER A 131 -4.93 -30.90 -5.31
C SER A 131 -3.92 -32.06 -5.10
N PRO A 132 -4.30 -33.32 -5.36
CA PRO A 132 -3.42 -34.46 -5.11
C PRO A 132 -2.27 -34.47 -6.12
N CYS A 133 -1.08 -34.01 -5.69
CA CYS A 133 0.15 -34.27 -6.43
C CYS A 133 0.51 -35.76 -6.37
N ALA A 134 1.08 -36.26 -7.47
CA ALA A 134 1.61 -37.62 -7.55
C ALA A 134 2.71 -37.85 -6.49
N PRO A 135 2.85 -39.07 -5.95
CA PRO A 135 3.81 -39.35 -4.88
C PRO A 135 5.25 -39.26 -5.40
N MET A 136 6.07 -38.51 -4.68
CA MET A 136 7.53 -38.62 -4.69
C MET A 136 7.94 -39.14 -3.31
N ASP A 137 8.77 -40.18 -3.27
CA ASP A 137 9.09 -40.89 -2.03
C ASP A 137 9.76 -39.98 -0.99
N GLY A 138 9.03 -39.73 0.09
CA GLY A 138 9.47 -38.97 1.25
C GLY A 138 8.58 -39.31 2.44
N ALA A 139 9.18 -39.61 3.60
CA ALA A 139 8.48 -40.19 4.74
C ALA A 139 7.27 -39.35 5.19
N ALA A 140 6.07 -39.92 5.05
CA ALA A 140 4.83 -39.27 5.45
C ALA A 140 4.76 -39.12 6.98
N VAL A 141 4.85 -37.88 7.46
CA VAL A 141 4.49 -37.57 8.85
C VAL A 141 2.97 -37.55 8.94
N SER A 142 2.39 -38.65 9.41
CA SER A 142 0.95 -38.79 9.63
C SER A 142 0.50 -37.93 10.84
N GLY A 143 0.23 -36.65 10.57
CA GLY A 143 -0.50 -35.80 11.50
C GLY A 143 -1.98 -36.23 11.61
N PRO A 144 -2.66 -35.95 12.73
CA PRO A 144 -4.09 -36.20 12.84
C PRO A 144 -4.87 -35.38 11.82
N ALA A 145 -6.05 -35.87 11.42
CA ALA A 145 -6.98 -35.11 10.58
C ALA A 145 -7.27 -33.72 11.21
N PRO A 146 -7.47 -32.67 10.39
CA PRO A 146 -7.75 -31.34 10.93
C PRO A 146 -9.08 -31.36 11.70
N GLY A 147 -8.99 -31.28 13.03
CA GLY A 147 -10.14 -31.02 13.87
C GLY A 147 -10.74 -29.65 13.57
N GLU A 148 -12.01 -29.47 13.89
CA GLU A 148 -12.65 -28.16 13.84
C GLU A 148 -11.86 -27.15 14.69
N PRO A 149 -11.71 -25.89 14.24
CA PRO A 149 -10.89 -24.91 14.96
C PRO A 149 -11.52 -24.59 16.31
N GLU A 150 -10.79 -24.91 17.38
CA GLU A 150 -11.25 -24.70 18.76
C GLU A 150 -11.09 -23.22 19.13
N LEU A 151 -12.23 -22.50 19.23
CA LEU A 151 -12.29 -21.09 19.57
C LEU A 151 -12.76 -20.92 21.03
N ASP A 152 -11.93 -20.29 21.86
CA ASP A 152 -12.29 -19.88 23.23
C ASP A 152 -13.22 -18.65 23.16
N GLU A 153 -14.52 -18.92 22.93
CA GLU A 153 -15.55 -17.88 22.87
C GLU A 153 -15.61 -17.05 24.16
N ALA A 154 -15.41 -17.66 25.32
CA ALA A 154 -15.49 -16.98 26.61
C ALA A 154 -14.39 -15.90 26.71
N ARG A 155 -13.15 -16.25 26.35
CA ARG A 155 -12.01 -15.31 26.29
C ARG A 155 -12.21 -14.24 25.22
N LEU A 156 -12.70 -14.62 24.04
CA LEU A 156 -12.97 -13.66 22.97
C LEU A 156 -14.05 -12.66 23.41
N ARG A 157 -15.22 -13.12 23.86
CA ARG A 157 -16.32 -12.26 24.35
C ARG A 157 -15.87 -11.38 25.52
N ALA A 158 -15.11 -11.91 26.47
CA ALA A 158 -14.57 -11.12 27.59
C ALA A 158 -13.60 -10.01 27.12
N ALA A 159 -12.76 -10.28 26.11
CA ALA A 159 -11.89 -9.27 25.53
C ALA A 159 -12.66 -8.21 24.73
N LEU A 160 -13.67 -8.63 23.95
CA LEU A 160 -14.55 -7.74 23.20
C LEU A 160 -15.42 -6.87 24.11
N ALA A 161 -15.80 -7.34 25.30
CA ALA A 161 -16.54 -6.55 26.29
C ALA A 161 -15.72 -5.37 26.85
N ALA A 162 -14.39 -5.50 26.88
CA ALA A 162 -13.47 -4.50 27.39
C ALA A 162 -12.92 -3.53 26.31
N ALA A 163 -13.28 -3.71 25.03
CA ALA A 163 -12.73 -2.97 23.90
C ALA A 163 -13.82 -2.23 23.11
N ARG A 164 -13.52 -1.00 22.68
CA ARG A 164 -14.37 -0.15 21.84
C ARG A 164 -13.77 0.07 20.46
N SER A 165 -12.45 0.20 20.34
CA SER A 165 -11.70 0.33 19.08
C SER A 165 -10.77 -0.85 18.89
N ILE A 166 -11.03 -1.65 17.86
CA ILE A 166 -10.43 -2.97 17.63
C ILE A 166 -9.79 -2.99 16.25
N PHE A 167 -8.47 -3.16 16.19
CA PHE A 167 -7.79 -3.46 14.94
C PHE A 167 -7.83 -4.96 14.68
N VAL A 168 -8.33 -5.35 13.51
CA VAL A 168 -8.25 -6.71 13.00
C VAL A 168 -7.28 -6.71 11.84
N ALA A 169 -6.27 -7.57 11.91
CA ALA A 169 -5.30 -7.72 10.83
C ALA A 169 -6.01 -8.18 9.55
N GLY A 170 -5.58 -7.65 8.41
CA GLY A 170 -6.12 -8.04 7.10
C GLY A 170 -5.14 -8.88 6.29
N GLY A 171 -5.50 -9.13 5.03
CA GLY A 171 -4.66 -9.86 4.07
C GLY A 171 -4.20 -11.21 4.60
N ALA A 172 -2.90 -11.50 4.48
CA ALA A 172 -2.31 -12.78 4.90
C ALA A 172 -2.19 -12.96 6.43
N ALA A 173 -2.43 -11.91 7.22
CA ALA A 173 -2.45 -11.95 8.68
C ALA A 173 -3.87 -12.01 9.27
N CYS A 174 -4.91 -12.15 8.43
CA CYS A 174 -6.30 -12.20 8.85
C CYS A 174 -6.59 -13.39 9.78
N PRO A 175 -7.15 -13.19 10.99
CA PRO A 175 -7.62 -14.26 11.87
C PRO A 175 -8.93 -14.83 11.32
N SER A 176 -8.79 -15.75 10.38
CA SER A 176 -9.87 -16.23 9.53
C SER A 176 -11.05 -16.83 10.29
N THR A 177 -10.79 -17.65 11.31
CA THR A 177 -11.84 -18.26 12.14
C THR A 177 -12.51 -17.21 13.02
N VAL A 178 -11.77 -16.23 13.54
CA VAL A 178 -12.35 -15.16 14.37
C VAL A 178 -13.27 -14.24 13.55
N VAL A 179 -12.89 -13.87 12.32
CA VAL A 179 -13.74 -13.05 11.44
C VAL A 179 -15.02 -13.79 11.04
N GLU A 180 -14.92 -15.08 10.72
CA GLU A 180 -16.10 -15.92 10.43
C GLU A 180 -17.04 -16.05 11.63
N TRP A 181 -16.46 -16.20 12.84
CA TRP A 181 -17.25 -16.24 14.06
C TRP A 181 -17.96 -14.91 14.34
N LEU A 182 -17.30 -13.77 14.15
CA LEU A 182 -17.90 -12.44 14.31
C LEU A 182 -19.06 -12.22 13.33
N ASN A 183 -18.92 -12.66 12.08
CA ASN A 183 -20.00 -12.60 11.08
C ASN A 183 -21.23 -13.46 11.46
N ARG A 184 -21.05 -14.50 12.29
CA ARG A 184 -22.15 -15.33 12.84
C ARG A 184 -22.75 -14.76 14.14
N HIS A 185 -22.07 -13.81 14.77
CA HIS A 185 -22.41 -13.25 16.09
C HIS A 185 -22.49 -11.71 16.04
N PRO A 186 -23.52 -11.15 15.37
CA PRO A 186 -23.67 -9.71 15.20
C PRO A 186 -23.69 -8.94 16.54
N GLU A 187 -24.20 -9.54 17.61
CA GLU A 187 -24.21 -8.97 18.95
C GLU A 187 -22.80 -8.74 19.54
N ALA A 188 -21.80 -9.53 19.10
CA ALA A 188 -20.41 -9.32 19.45
C ALA A 188 -19.78 -8.14 18.67
N THR A 189 -20.38 -7.72 17.55
CA THR A 189 -19.89 -6.65 16.67
C THR A 189 -20.47 -5.28 16.96
N ALA A 190 -21.66 -5.20 17.56
CA ALA A 190 -22.36 -3.96 17.87
C ALA A 190 -21.60 -3.04 18.85
N ASP A 191 -21.91 -1.75 18.83
CA ASP A 191 -21.38 -0.69 19.71
C ASP A 191 -19.84 -0.56 19.73
N ARG A 192 -19.18 -1.03 18.66
CA ARG A 192 -17.72 -1.09 18.50
C ARG A 192 -17.28 -0.54 17.16
N GLU A 193 -16.02 -0.13 17.12
CA GLU A 193 -15.30 0.29 15.92
C GLU A 193 -14.28 -0.78 15.53
N TRP A 194 -14.48 -1.36 14.34
CA TRP A 194 -13.66 -2.41 13.75
C TRP A 194 -12.78 -1.80 12.66
N ILE A 195 -11.46 -1.96 12.76
CA ILE A 195 -10.50 -1.26 11.91
C ILE A 195 -9.71 -2.28 11.09
N PHE A 196 -9.76 -2.11 9.77
CA PHE A 196 -9.09 -2.96 8.78
C PHE A 196 -8.21 -2.10 7.85
N ALA A 197 -6.89 -2.12 8.07
CA ALA A 197 -5.91 -1.46 7.20
C ALA A 197 -5.68 -2.20 5.87
N GLN A 198 -5.99 -3.49 5.83
CA GLN A 198 -6.12 -4.32 4.64
C GLN A 198 -7.47 -5.04 4.70
N PRO A 199 -8.05 -5.46 3.57
CA PRO A 199 -9.27 -6.26 3.54
C PRO A 199 -9.21 -7.49 4.46
N ALA A 200 -10.36 -7.89 5.01
CA ALA A 200 -10.50 -9.06 5.90
C ALA A 200 -10.27 -10.38 5.13
N GLY A 201 -8.99 -10.73 4.95
CA GLY A 201 -8.57 -11.85 4.12
C GLY A 201 -8.74 -11.57 2.61
N TYR A 202 -8.07 -12.38 1.79
CA TYR A 202 -8.26 -12.34 0.32
C TYR A 202 -9.38 -13.25 -0.16
N ALA A 203 -9.68 -14.31 0.61
CA ALA A 203 -10.70 -15.32 0.26
C ALA A 203 -11.99 -15.24 1.08
N GLN A 204 -12.08 -14.32 2.03
CA GLN A 204 -13.16 -14.27 3.02
C GLN A 204 -14.13 -13.12 2.76
N PRO A 205 -15.41 -13.26 3.16
CA PRO A 205 -16.34 -12.13 3.15
C PRO A 205 -15.84 -11.04 4.12
N PRO A 206 -15.98 -9.75 3.77
CA PRO A 206 -15.68 -8.66 4.69
C PRO A 206 -16.53 -8.77 5.95
N LEU A 207 -16.00 -8.32 7.10
CA LEU A 207 -16.75 -8.25 8.34
C LEU A 207 -18.04 -7.44 8.15
N ARG A 208 -19.16 -7.98 8.61
CA ARG A 208 -20.42 -7.27 8.82
C ARG A 208 -20.55 -6.94 10.29
N ALA A 209 -20.87 -5.68 10.59
CA ALA A 209 -20.96 -5.19 11.96
C ALA A 209 -22.23 -4.36 12.17
N PRO A 210 -23.43 -4.99 12.12
CA PRO A 210 -24.68 -4.28 12.32
C PRO A 210 -24.73 -3.65 13.73
N GLY A 211 -24.99 -2.34 13.80
CA GLY A 211 -24.92 -1.57 15.05
C GLY A 211 -23.50 -1.21 15.50
N GLY A 212 -22.46 -1.58 14.73
CA GLY A 212 -21.09 -1.11 14.90
C GLY A 212 -20.66 -0.16 13.78
N ARG A 213 -19.34 0.07 13.66
CA ARG A 213 -18.69 0.71 12.51
C ARG A 213 -17.52 -0.13 12.03
N VAL A 214 -17.29 -0.20 10.73
CA VAL A 214 -16.14 -0.86 10.10
C VAL A 214 -15.33 0.18 9.32
N ARG A 215 -14.23 0.65 9.90
CA ARG A 215 -13.31 1.58 9.23
C ARG A 215 -12.33 0.83 8.36
N VAL A 216 -12.35 1.16 7.07
CA VAL A 216 -11.46 0.61 6.05
C VAL A 216 -10.66 1.72 5.38
N PHE A 217 -9.49 1.37 4.87
CA PHE A 217 -8.64 2.28 4.08
C PHE A 217 -8.57 1.89 2.59
N PHE A 218 -9.19 0.75 2.26
CA PHE A 218 -9.41 0.25 0.91
C PHE A 218 -10.86 -0.18 0.85
N HIS A 219 -11.61 0.33 -0.13
CA HIS A 219 -13.01 -0.05 -0.29
C HIS A 219 -13.14 -0.96 -1.51
N LEU A 220 -13.13 -2.27 -1.27
CA LEU A 220 -13.33 -3.27 -2.30
C LEU A 220 -14.81 -3.33 -2.77
N PRO A 221 -15.11 -3.87 -3.97
CA PRO A 221 -16.47 -4.05 -4.45
C PRO A 221 -17.39 -4.85 -3.51
N GLU A 222 -16.86 -5.83 -2.77
CA GLU A 222 -17.58 -6.71 -1.83
C GLU A 222 -18.08 -5.98 -0.57
N MET A 223 -17.53 -4.78 -0.31
CA MET A 223 -17.95 -3.91 0.79
C MET A 223 -19.09 -2.97 0.38
N ALA A 224 -19.43 -2.88 -0.91
CA ALA A 224 -20.39 -1.91 -1.42
C ALA A 224 -21.81 -2.14 -0.89
N GLY A 225 -22.42 -1.07 -0.37
CA GLY A 225 -23.79 -1.08 0.14
C GLY A 225 -23.93 -1.49 1.61
N ALA A 226 -22.84 -1.82 2.31
CA ALA A 226 -22.82 -2.03 3.75
C ALA A 226 -22.79 -0.67 4.47
N PRO A 227 -23.87 -0.22 5.15
CA PRO A 227 -23.95 1.10 5.77
C PRO A 227 -23.00 1.29 6.96
N GLU A 228 -22.51 0.20 7.55
CA GLU A 228 -21.52 0.23 8.63
C GLU A 228 -20.09 0.50 8.14
N VAL A 229 -19.81 0.42 6.83
CA VAL A 229 -18.45 0.54 6.28
C VAL A 229 -18.09 2.00 5.98
N GLU A 230 -17.08 2.52 6.69
CA GLU A 230 -16.53 3.87 6.53
C GLU A 230 -15.17 3.80 5.82
N LEU A 231 -15.05 4.37 4.62
CA LEU A 231 -13.75 4.54 3.95
C LEU A 231 -13.03 5.80 4.47
N VAL A 232 -11.84 5.61 5.04
CA VAL A 232 -10.93 6.68 5.45
C VAL A 232 -9.85 6.86 4.36
N PRO A 233 -9.86 7.96 3.57
CA PRO A 233 -8.86 8.18 2.53
C PRO A 233 -7.51 8.57 3.16
N MET A 234 -6.52 7.66 3.11
CA MET A 234 -5.22 7.86 3.75
C MET A 234 -4.11 7.13 2.99
N GLN A 235 -2.93 7.75 2.89
CA GLN A 235 -1.73 7.12 2.31
C GLN A 235 -1.20 6.02 3.23
N TYR A 236 -0.65 4.93 2.67
CA TYR A 236 -0.29 3.73 3.42
C TYR A 236 0.59 3.99 4.64
N ARG A 237 1.64 4.81 4.48
CA ARG A 237 2.51 5.19 5.61
C ARG A 237 1.81 5.98 6.72
N GLU A 238 0.79 6.77 6.38
CA GLU A 238 0.05 7.57 7.36
C GLU A 238 -0.96 6.70 8.13
N ILE A 239 -1.51 5.64 7.51
CA ILE A 239 -2.32 4.62 8.22
C ILE A 239 -1.50 4.00 9.35
N ALA A 240 -0.23 3.67 9.09
CA ALA A 240 0.66 3.13 10.12
C ALA A 240 0.92 4.14 11.25
N ARG A 241 1.05 5.44 10.96
CA ARG A 241 1.19 6.46 12.02
C ARG A 241 -0.09 6.63 12.83
N TRP A 242 -1.24 6.69 12.16
CA TRP A 242 -2.55 6.80 12.79
C TRP A 242 -2.83 5.61 13.71
N LEU A 243 -2.55 4.38 13.26
CA LEU A 243 -2.64 3.18 14.09
C LEU A 243 -1.68 3.20 15.29
N ALA A 244 -0.56 3.91 15.22
CA ALA A 244 0.43 3.98 16.30
C ALA A 244 0.12 5.05 17.37
N GLU A 245 -0.88 5.90 17.18
CA GLU A 245 -1.28 6.94 18.14
C GLU A 245 -1.68 6.34 19.51
N PRO A 246 -1.20 6.89 20.65
CA PRO A 246 -1.72 6.54 21.96
C PRO A 246 -3.26 6.62 21.96
N ASP A 247 -3.90 5.67 22.64
CA ASP A 247 -5.36 5.60 22.79
C ASP A 247 -6.18 5.34 21.50
N ARG A 248 -5.54 5.10 20.34
CA ARG A 248 -6.25 4.76 19.09
C ARG A 248 -6.97 3.41 19.10
N LEU A 249 -6.37 2.41 19.74
CA LEU A 249 -6.81 1.02 19.74
C LEU A 249 -6.74 0.46 21.16
N ASP A 250 -7.80 -0.23 21.58
CA ASP A 250 -7.83 -1.00 22.82
C ASP A 250 -7.26 -2.42 22.62
N LEU A 251 -7.53 -2.98 21.44
CA LEU A 251 -7.35 -4.40 21.12
C LEU A 251 -6.80 -4.60 19.70
N VAL A 252 -5.89 -5.56 19.56
CA VAL A 252 -5.45 -6.11 18.27
C VAL A 252 -5.85 -7.59 18.19
N ILE A 253 -6.41 -7.99 17.06
CA ILE A 253 -6.70 -9.39 16.73
C ILE A 253 -5.97 -9.75 15.43
N ALA A 254 -5.20 -10.84 15.43
CA ALA A 254 -4.39 -11.25 14.27
C ALA A 254 -4.23 -12.78 14.19
N GLN A 255 -3.79 -13.28 13.04
CA GLN A 255 -3.30 -14.65 12.93
C GLN A 255 -1.77 -14.70 13.10
N VAL A 256 -1.26 -15.78 13.69
CA VAL A 256 0.18 -16.05 13.82
C VAL A 256 0.49 -17.51 13.49
N ALA A 257 1.70 -17.73 12.95
CA ALA A 257 2.23 -19.06 12.70
C ALA A 257 3.00 -19.56 13.94
N PRO A 258 2.83 -20.82 14.38
CA PRO A 258 3.69 -21.42 15.38
C PRO A 258 5.12 -21.57 14.84
N SER A 259 6.13 -21.30 15.66
CA SER A 259 7.53 -21.54 15.32
C SER A 259 8.31 -22.00 16.56
N PRO A 260 9.47 -22.66 16.41
CA PRO A 260 10.31 -23.05 17.55
C PRO A 260 10.77 -21.87 18.43
N ALA A 261 10.80 -20.66 17.88
CA ALA A 261 11.21 -19.44 18.58
C ALA A 261 10.04 -18.64 19.21
N GLY A 262 8.79 -19.04 18.97
CA GLY A 262 7.59 -18.31 19.43
C GLY A 262 6.51 -18.17 18.35
N LEU A 263 5.77 -17.06 18.39
CA LEU A 263 4.67 -16.77 17.48
C LEU A 263 5.19 -15.92 16.31
N SER A 264 5.40 -16.54 15.15
CA SER A 264 5.81 -15.84 13.93
C SER A 264 4.63 -15.05 13.35
N LEU A 265 4.89 -13.85 12.84
CA LEU A 265 3.89 -13.08 12.07
C LEU A 265 3.60 -13.71 10.69
N GLY A 266 4.25 -14.83 10.35
CA GLY A 266 3.92 -15.65 9.19
C GLY A 266 4.19 -14.93 7.88
N LEU A 267 3.15 -14.76 7.07
CA LEU A 267 3.24 -14.22 5.71
C LEU A 267 3.05 -12.70 5.62
N GLY A 268 2.66 -12.00 6.69
CA GLY A 268 2.35 -10.57 6.65
C GLY A 268 2.67 -9.81 7.93
N VAL A 269 3.42 -8.72 7.81
CA VAL A 269 3.84 -7.87 8.94
C VAL A 269 3.15 -6.51 8.90
N ASP A 270 3.26 -5.82 7.76
CA ASP A 270 2.66 -4.52 7.45
C ASP A 270 2.35 -3.61 8.65
N PHE A 271 1.08 -3.61 9.06
CA PHE A 271 0.53 -2.71 10.06
C PHE A 271 0.60 -3.28 11.48
N LEU A 272 0.90 -4.57 11.67
CA LEU A 272 0.88 -5.20 13.00
C LEU A 272 1.82 -4.50 14.00
N PRO A 273 3.09 -4.17 13.68
CA PRO A 273 3.93 -3.44 14.63
C PRO A 273 3.40 -2.03 14.97
N ALA A 274 2.72 -1.36 14.06
CA ALA A 274 2.05 -0.09 14.33
C ALA A 274 0.82 -0.28 15.22
N ALA A 275 -0.05 -1.22 14.89
CA ALA A 275 -1.22 -1.59 15.69
C ALA A 275 -0.85 -2.11 17.09
N LEU A 276 0.33 -2.72 17.27
CA LEU A 276 0.84 -3.23 18.55
C LEU A 276 1.67 -2.21 19.35
N SER A 277 1.82 -0.99 18.85
CA SER A 277 2.48 0.12 19.56
C SER A 277 1.81 0.43 20.89
N GLY A 278 2.55 1.00 21.83
CA GLY A 278 2.03 1.30 23.18
C GLY A 278 1.75 0.08 24.07
N GLY A 279 2.06 -1.15 23.63
CA GLY A 279 1.90 -2.36 24.45
C GLY A 279 0.48 -2.94 24.48
N ARG A 280 -0.38 -2.55 23.52
CA ARG A 280 -1.79 -2.98 23.43
C ARG A 280 -1.98 -4.49 23.49
N ARG A 281 -3.13 -4.91 24.05
CA ARG A 281 -3.53 -6.32 24.15
C ARG A 281 -3.65 -6.92 22.75
N LEU A 282 -3.14 -8.14 22.61
CA LEU A 282 -3.10 -8.90 21.36
C LEU A 282 -3.77 -10.25 21.60
N LEU A 283 -4.83 -10.53 20.85
CA LEU A 283 -5.41 -11.86 20.72
C LEU A 283 -4.93 -12.49 19.42
N VAL A 284 -4.62 -13.79 19.44
CA VAL A 284 -4.19 -14.50 18.24
C VAL A 284 -4.98 -15.76 17.95
N GLU A 285 -5.28 -15.93 16.67
CA GLU A 285 -5.49 -17.24 16.05
C GLU A 285 -4.12 -17.85 15.76
N ARG A 286 -3.77 -18.96 16.41
CA ARG A 286 -2.54 -19.71 16.17
C ARG A 286 -2.81 -20.75 15.09
N ASN A 287 -2.46 -20.42 13.86
CA ASN A 287 -2.74 -21.26 12.70
C ASN A 287 -1.53 -22.12 12.34
N ARG A 288 -1.67 -23.44 12.45
CA ARG A 288 -0.61 -24.43 12.16
C ARG A 288 -0.32 -24.60 10.67
N SER A 289 -1.26 -24.19 9.81
CA SER A 289 -1.13 -24.19 8.35
C SER A 289 -0.58 -22.87 7.80
N LEU A 290 -0.48 -21.81 8.62
CA LEU A 290 0.16 -20.56 8.22
C LEU A 290 1.70 -20.73 8.23
N PRO A 291 2.40 -20.53 7.09
CA PRO A 291 3.85 -20.72 7.05
C PRO A 291 4.61 -19.62 7.80
N ALA A 292 5.50 -20.03 8.72
CA ALA A 292 6.41 -19.14 9.43
C ALA A 292 7.60 -18.74 8.51
N ALA A 293 7.42 -17.69 7.71
CA ALA A 293 8.47 -17.21 6.80
C ALA A 293 9.76 -16.83 7.56
N MET A 294 10.93 -17.15 7.01
CA MET A 294 12.23 -16.90 7.64
C MET A 294 12.53 -15.41 7.88
N GLY A 295 11.93 -14.55 7.06
CA GLY A 295 12.02 -13.11 7.19
C GLY A 295 11.05 -12.47 8.19
N ALA A 296 10.15 -13.24 8.81
CA ALA A 296 9.10 -12.72 9.69
C ALA A 296 9.62 -12.43 11.11
N PRO A 297 9.19 -11.32 11.74
CA PRO A 297 9.33 -11.12 13.18
C PRO A 297 8.63 -12.25 13.96
N VAL A 298 9.26 -12.67 15.06
CA VAL A 298 8.71 -13.65 15.99
C VAL A 298 8.45 -12.97 17.34
N LEU A 299 7.22 -13.08 17.83
CA LEU A 299 6.80 -12.59 19.13
C LEU A 299 7.02 -13.68 20.20
N PRO A 300 7.41 -13.33 21.43
CA PRO A 300 7.42 -14.29 22.53
C PRO A 300 5.99 -14.73 22.85
N LEU A 301 5.82 -15.97 23.33
CA LEU A 301 4.50 -16.54 23.67
C LEU A 301 3.71 -15.64 24.63
N SER A 302 4.38 -14.96 25.56
CA SER A 302 3.77 -14.03 26.53
C SER A 302 3.27 -12.70 25.94
N ARG A 303 3.52 -12.41 24.66
CA ARG A 303 3.05 -11.16 24.01
C ARG A 303 1.57 -11.21 23.61
N ALA A 304 0.98 -12.40 23.51
CA ALA A 304 -0.35 -12.62 22.97
C ALA A 304 -1.16 -13.62 23.80
N GLU A 305 -2.47 -13.42 23.84
CA GLU A 305 -3.43 -14.44 24.29
C GLU A 305 -3.87 -15.25 23.07
N VAL A 306 -3.63 -16.56 23.07
CA VAL A 306 -4.24 -17.45 22.07
C VAL A 306 -5.73 -17.54 22.37
N VAL A 307 -6.57 -17.27 21.38
CA VAL A 307 -8.03 -17.45 21.43
C VAL A 307 -8.51 -18.60 20.56
N CYS A 308 -7.72 -19.00 19.56
CA CYS A 308 -8.04 -20.11 18.67
C CYS A 308 -6.77 -20.86 18.24
N ASP A 309 -6.82 -22.18 18.19
CA ASP A 309 -5.90 -22.99 17.40
C ASP A 309 -6.62 -23.40 16.10
N SER A 310 -6.02 -23.09 14.95
CA SER A 310 -6.60 -23.41 13.64
C SER A 310 -5.60 -24.12 12.72
N ALA A 311 -6.12 -24.70 11.65
CA ALA A 311 -5.35 -25.34 10.58
C ALA A 311 -5.84 -24.90 9.18
N VAL A 312 -6.47 -23.73 9.10
CA VAL A 312 -7.02 -23.17 7.85
C VAL A 312 -5.87 -22.84 6.90
N ALA A 313 -5.87 -23.36 5.68
CA ALA A 313 -4.85 -23.02 4.70
C ALA A 313 -4.90 -21.50 4.39
N PRO A 314 -3.74 -20.80 4.28
CA PRO A 314 -3.73 -19.41 3.87
C PRO A 314 -4.34 -19.25 2.48
N ALA A 315 -4.95 -18.10 2.20
CA ALA A 315 -5.51 -17.81 0.88
C ALA A 315 -4.40 -17.84 -0.19
N GLU A 316 -4.62 -18.64 -1.24
CA GLU A 316 -3.70 -18.76 -2.36
C GLU A 316 -4.19 -17.98 -3.57
N VAL A 317 -3.26 -17.38 -4.30
CA VAL A 317 -3.50 -16.60 -5.51
C VAL A 317 -2.58 -17.13 -6.60
N GLU A 318 -3.18 -17.75 -7.62
CA GLU A 318 -2.43 -18.20 -8.78
C GLU A 318 -1.98 -17.00 -9.63
N PRO A 319 -0.78 -17.05 -10.22
CA PRO A 319 -0.38 -16.10 -11.27
C PRO A 319 -1.42 -16.10 -12.39
N GLY A 320 -2.04 -14.95 -12.66
CA GLY A 320 -3.08 -14.84 -13.67
C GLY A 320 -2.50 -14.81 -15.10
N ASP A 321 -3.17 -15.46 -16.04
CA ASP A 321 -2.78 -15.46 -17.45
C ASP A 321 -2.65 -14.03 -18.00
N ALA A 322 -1.46 -13.70 -18.52
CA ALA A 322 -1.20 -12.41 -19.12
C ALA A 322 -1.84 -12.35 -20.52
N SER A 323 -2.90 -11.55 -20.67
CA SER A 323 -3.51 -11.29 -21.99
C SER A 323 -2.51 -10.64 -22.95
N PRO A 324 -2.71 -10.72 -24.29
CA PRO A 324 -1.79 -10.10 -25.25
C PRO A 324 -1.56 -8.60 -25.00
N THR A 325 -2.59 -7.87 -24.54
CA THR A 325 -2.48 -6.48 -24.10
C THR A 325 -1.52 -6.33 -22.92
N VAL A 326 -1.68 -7.16 -21.89
CA VAL A 326 -0.82 -7.17 -20.69
C VAL A 326 0.63 -7.54 -21.05
N GLN A 327 0.85 -8.50 -21.96
CA GLN A 327 2.19 -8.88 -22.41
C GLN A 327 2.92 -7.72 -23.12
N ARG A 328 2.25 -6.97 -23.99
CA ARG A 328 2.84 -5.77 -24.64
C ARG A 328 3.19 -4.67 -23.64
N ILE A 329 2.31 -4.41 -22.66
CA ILE A 329 2.61 -3.45 -21.58
C ILE A 329 3.84 -3.94 -20.80
N ALA A 330 3.89 -5.24 -20.47
CA ALA A 330 5.00 -5.83 -19.72
C ALA A 330 6.34 -5.73 -20.46
N GLU A 331 6.37 -5.94 -21.77
CA GLU A 331 7.56 -5.75 -22.62
C GLU A 331 8.07 -4.30 -22.58
N GLN A 332 7.16 -3.33 -22.70
CA GLN A 332 7.52 -1.91 -22.65
C GLN A 332 8.02 -1.49 -21.27
N VAL A 333 7.39 -1.94 -20.19
CA VAL A 333 7.86 -1.67 -18.82
C VAL A 333 9.21 -2.34 -18.57
N ALA A 334 9.42 -3.57 -19.04
CA ALA A 334 10.69 -4.28 -18.90
C ALA A 334 11.85 -3.64 -19.70
N ALA A 335 11.55 -2.91 -20.78
CA ALA A 335 12.52 -2.09 -21.50
C ALA A 335 12.96 -0.83 -20.73
N LEU A 336 12.18 -0.38 -19.74
CA LEU A 336 12.51 0.77 -18.87
C LEU A 336 13.28 0.38 -17.60
N ILE A 337 13.52 -0.91 -17.36
CA ILE A 337 14.20 -1.46 -16.18
C ILE A 337 15.63 -1.85 -16.55
N ASP A 338 16.62 -1.36 -15.80
CA ASP A 338 18.04 -1.65 -16.00
C ASP A 338 18.57 -2.65 -14.97
N ASP A 339 19.73 -3.24 -15.29
CA ASP A 339 20.49 -4.07 -14.37
C ASP A 339 20.95 -3.25 -13.14
N GLY A 340 20.64 -3.75 -11.95
CA GLY A 340 20.93 -3.08 -10.68
C GLY A 340 19.81 -2.22 -10.11
N ASP A 341 18.71 -2.04 -10.83
CA ASP A 341 17.56 -1.29 -10.34
C ASP A 341 16.92 -1.96 -9.10
N CYS A 342 16.41 -1.14 -8.18
CA CYS A 342 15.67 -1.60 -7.01
C CYS A 342 14.17 -1.47 -7.30
N LEU A 343 13.46 -2.60 -7.40
CA LEU A 343 12.08 -2.63 -7.86
C LEU A 343 11.07 -2.56 -6.69
N GLN A 344 10.02 -1.78 -6.91
CA GLN A 344 8.73 -1.90 -6.24
C GLN A 344 7.65 -2.20 -7.28
N LEU A 345 6.76 -3.13 -6.96
CA LEU A 345 5.62 -3.54 -7.78
C LEU A 345 4.51 -4.11 -6.90
N GLY A 346 3.28 -4.09 -7.43
CA GLY A 346 2.13 -4.78 -6.83
C GLY A 346 2.08 -6.27 -7.22
N VAL A 347 0.88 -6.84 -7.20
CA VAL A 347 0.59 -8.23 -7.59
C VAL A 347 -0.46 -8.29 -8.68
N GLY A 348 -0.59 -9.46 -9.32
CA GLY A 348 -1.55 -9.73 -10.37
C GLY A 348 -0.93 -9.71 -11.77
N ALA A 349 -1.75 -10.04 -12.77
CA ALA A 349 -1.28 -10.42 -14.11
C ALA A 349 -0.30 -9.41 -14.76
N LEU A 350 -0.45 -8.10 -14.53
CA LEU A 350 0.47 -7.10 -15.09
C LEU A 350 1.83 -7.05 -14.37
N PRO A 351 1.93 -6.85 -13.04
CA PRO A 351 3.18 -7.04 -12.31
C PRO A 351 3.87 -8.37 -12.60
N ASP A 352 3.14 -9.49 -12.57
CA ASP A 352 3.71 -10.82 -12.80
C ASP A 352 4.23 -10.99 -14.25
N ALA A 353 3.50 -10.47 -15.25
CA ALA A 353 3.98 -10.40 -16.62
C ALA A 353 5.25 -9.56 -16.76
N VAL A 354 5.36 -8.40 -16.09
CA VAL A 354 6.59 -7.60 -16.08
C VAL A 354 7.75 -8.41 -15.52
N LEU A 355 7.57 -9.07 -14.36
CA LEU A 355 8.62 -9.88 -13.72
C LEU A 355 9.12 -10.99 -14.64
N SER A 356 8.22 -11.67 -15.36
CA SER A 356 8.58 -12.75 -16.30
C SER A 356 9.49 -12.30 -17.45
N ARG A 357 9.50 -10.98 -17.78
CA ARG A 357 10.38 -10.40 -18.80
C ARG A 357 11.78 -10.04 -18.25
N LEU A 358 12.04 -10.22 -16.95
CA LEU A 358 13.28 -9.78 -16.28
C LEU A 358 14.26 -10.91 -15.93
N HIS A 359 14.02 -12.17 -16.32
CA HIS A 359 14.92 -13.30 -16.02
C HIS A 359 16.37 -13.11 -16.53
N SER A 360 16.56 -12.32 -17.59
CA SER A 360 17.88 -11.97 -18.14
C SER A 360 18.58 -10.81 -17.43
N ARG A 361 17.88 -10.04 -16.58
CA ARG A 361 18.44 -8.90 -15.83
C ARG A 361 19.37 -9.37 -14.71
N ARG A 362 20.24 -8.48 -14.23
CA ARG A 362 21.28 -8.80 -13.23
C ARG A 362 21.35 -7.81 -12.08
N ASP A 363 21.55 -8.34 -10.87
CA ASP A 363 21.67 -7.62 -9.60
C ASP A 363 20.49 -6.72 -9.23
N LEU A 364 19.28 -7.08 -9.66
CA LEU A 364 18.07 -6.39 -9.24
C LEU A 364 17.92 -6.43 -7.72
N GLY A 365 17.45 -5.32 -7.15
CA GLY A 365 17.00 -5.23 -5.77
C GLY A 365 15.49 -5.29 -5.66
N ILE A 366 14.99 -5.69 -4.49
CA ILE A 366 13.56 -5.62 -4.16
C ILE A 366 13.39 -4.82 -2.87
N HIS A 367 12.52 -3.82 -2.92
CA HIS A 367 11.99 -3.10 -1.77
C HIS A 367 10.55 -2.72 -2.07
N SER A 368 9.61 -3.56 -1.65
CA SER A 368 8.18 -3.42 -1.97
C SER A 368 7.33 -3.38 -0.70
N GLY A 369 6.04 -3.08 -0.86
CA GLY A 369 5.03 -3.39 0.16
C GLY A 369 4.59 -4.86 0.11
N MET A 370 4.52 -5.44 -1.09
CA MET A 370 3.98 -6.78 -1.35
C MET A 370 4.84 -7.48 -2.41
N VAL A 371 4.90 -8.81 -2.34
CA VAL A 371 5.63 -9.67 -3.29
C VAL A 371 4.81 -10.91 -3.66
N SER A 372 4.84 -11.26 -4.95
CA SER A 372 4.24 -12.46 -5.57
C SER A 372 5.29 -13.46 -6.06
N ASP A 373 4.81 -14.58 -6.62
CA ASP A 373 5.58 -15.65 -7.26
C ASP A 373 6.63 -15.19 -8.29
N GLY A 374 6.37 -14.13 -9.06
CA GLY A 374 7.35 -13.67 -10.05
C GLY A 374 8.69 -13.22 -9.44
N VAL A 375 8.69 -12.75 -8.18
CA VAL A 375 9.93 -12.40 -7.48
C VAL A 375 10.67 -13.64 -7.00
N ARG A 376 9.95 -14.68 -6.52
CA ARG A 376 10.54 -16.00 -6.23
C ARG A 376 11.27 -16.54 -7.46
N GLN A 377 10.62 -16.47 -8.63
CA GLN A 377 11.21 -16.90 -9.89
C GLN A 377 12.47 -16.08 -10.22
N LEU A 378 12.44 -14.75 -10.12
CA LEU A 378 13.63 -13.91 -10.36
C LEU A 378 14.80 -14.17 -9.40
N VAL A 379 14.54 -14.58 -8.15
CA VAL A 379 15.58 -15.04 -7.23
C VAL A 379 16.16 -16.38 -7.72
N GLN A 380 15.32 -17.33 -8.12
CA GLN A 380 15.75 -18.63 -8.66
C GLN A 380 16.56 -18.49 -9.97
N TYR A 381 16.23 -17.53 -10.84
CA TYR A 381 17.01 -17.19 -12.04
C TYR A 381 18.29 -16.38 -11.74
N GLY A 382 18.56 -16.01 -10.48
CA GLY A 382 19.71 -15.18 -10.09
C GLY A 382 19.63 -13.72 -10.57
N ALA A 383 18.47 -13.27 -11.05
CA ALA A 383 18.26 -11.90 -11.51
C ALA A 383 18.15 -10.92 -10.33
N VAL A 384 17.50 -11.35 -9.24
CA VAL A 384 17.42 -10.61 -7.97
C VAL A 384 18.52 -11.09 -7.03
N THR A 385 19.49 -10.22 -6.76
CA THR A 385 20.59 -10.48 -5.79
C THR A 385 20.62 -9.45 -4.66
N GLY A 386 19.95 -8.30 -4.82
CA GLY A 386 20.02 -7.16 -3.90
C GLY A 386 21.41 -6.53 -3.76
N ALA A 387 22.41 -6.93 -4.56
CA ALA A 387 23.80 -6.53 -4.38
C ALA A 387 24.05 -5.03 -4.65
N ARG A 388 23.22 -4.38 -5.49
CA ARG A 388 23.31 -2.95 -5.81
C ARG A 388 22.43 -2.04 -4.96
N LYS A 389 21.60 -2.57 -4.06
CA LYS A 389 20.80 -1.74 -3.13
C LYS A 389 21.71 -0.88 -2.24
N THR A 390 21.27 0.35 -1.97
CA THR A 390 21.98 1.33 -1.13
C THR A 390 21.88 0.99 0.36
N ILE A 391 20.72 0.45 0.78
CA ILE A 391 20.40 -0.10 2.10
C ILE A 391 19.86 -1.52 1.95
N ASP A 392 19.82 -2.31 3.02
CA ASP A 392 19.38 -3.71 2.98
C ASP A 392 20.01 -4.50 1.80
N ARG A 393 21.32 -4.31 1.59
CA ARG A 393 22.08 -4.98 0.53
C ARG A 393 22.04 -6.50 0.74
N HIS A 394 21.84 -7.24 -0.34
CA HIS A 394 21.62 -8.69 -0.36
C HIS A 394 20.34 -9.17 0.36
N LEU A 395 19.41 -8.26 0.69
CA LEU A 395 18.13 -8.60 1.31
C LEU A 395 16.96 -8.21 0.41
N LEU A 396 16.03 -9.14 0.25
CA LEU A 396 14.74 -8.94 -0.39
C LEU A 396 13.78 -8.39 0.68
N VAL A 397 13.32 -7.14 0.52
CA VAL A 397 12.49 -6.46 1.52
C VAL A 397 11.05 -6.34 1.00
N THR A 398 10.10 -6.84 1.79
CA THR A 398 8.65 -6.67 1.55
C THR A 398 7.90 -6.48 2.88
N GLY A 399 6.64 -6.08 2.83
CA GLY A 399 5.76 -6.00 4.01
C GLY A 399 5.00 -7.30 4.27
N PHE A 400 4.54 -7.92 3.18
CA PHE A 400 3.88 -9.22 3.17
C PHE A 400 4.09 -9.98 1.84
N LEU A 401 3.57 -11.21 1.80
CA LEU A 401 3.56 -12.12 0.67
C LEU A 401 2.12 -12.45 0.26
N LEU A 402 1.87 -12.56 -1.03
CA LEU A 402 0.59 -13.02 -1.58
C LEU A 402 0.83 -13.73 -2.92
N GLY A 403 0.44 -15.00 -3.00
CA GLY A 403 0.69 -15.85 -4.16
C GLY A 403 0.27 -17.29 -3.91
N SER A 404 0.96 -18.22 -4.57
CA SER A 404 0.72 -19.67 -4.45
C SER A 404 1.33 -20.29 -3.18
N ALA A 405 0.94 -21.53 -2.87
CA ALA A 405 1.64 -22.36 -1.88
C ALA A 405 3.15 -22.45 -2.12
N ASP A 406 3.63 -22.39 -3.36
CA ASP A 406 5.07 -22.41 -3.66
C ASP A 406 5.79 -21.17 -3.15
N LEU A 407 5.21 -19.98 -3.32
CA LEU A 407 5.75 -18.74 -2.75
C LEU A 407 5.88 -18.87 -1.23
N TYR A 408 4.84 -19.40 -0.58
CA TYR A 408 4.82 -19.54 0.87
C TYR A 408 5.80 -20.61 1.37
N ARG A 409 5.98 -21.74 0.67
CA ARG A 409 6.99 -22.78 0.98
C ARG A 409 8.43 -22.31 0.72
N TRP A 410 8.66 -21.49 -0.30
CA TRP A 410 9.97 -20.88 -0.52
C TRP A 410 10.29 -19.85 0.58
N ALA A 411 9.32 -19.06 1.03
CA ALA A 411 9.51 -18.06 2.07
C ALA A 411 9.91 -18.62 3.45
N THR A 412 9.60 -19.90 3.76
CA THR A 412 10.09 -20.58 4.96
C THR A 412 11.54 -21.09 4.84
N ASN A 413 12.15 -20.97 3.66
CA ASN A 413 13.51 -21.44 3.38
C ASN A 413 14.44 -20.36 2.80
N GLU A 414 13.92 -19.16 2.48
CA GLU A 414 14.68 -18.07 1.87
C GLU A 414 15.43 -17.21 2.92
N PRO A 415 16.77 -17.30 3.03
CA PRO A 415 17.53 -16.56 4.04
C PRO A 415 17.68 -15.05 3.74
N THR A 416 17.43 -14.59 2.51
CA THR A 416 17.53 -13.16 2.14
C THR A 416 16.24 -12.37 2.37
N LEU A 417 15.10 -13.05 2.49
CA LEU A 417 13.77 -12.45 2.71
C LEU A 417 13.70 -11.73 4.06
N ARG A 418 13.21 -10.49 4.08
CA ARG A 418 12.89 -9.74 5.30
C ARG A 418 11.51 -9.11 5.19
N LEU A 419 10.60 -9.51 6.08
CA LEU A 419 9.31 -8.87 6.24
C LEU A 419 9.47 -7.68 7.21
N ARG A 420 9.06 -6.49 6.77
CA ARG A 420 9.26 -5.22 7.48
C ARG A 420 7.92 -4.47 7.59
N PRO A 421 7.66 -3.72 8.68
CA PRO A 421 6.42 -2.97 8.82
C PRO A 421 6.27 -1.87 7.76
N VAL A 422 5.05 -1.38 7.57
CA VAL A 422 4.73 -0.23 6.70
C VAL A 422 5.53 1.02 7.09
N GLY A 423 5.75 1.25 8.39
CA GLY A 423 6.64 2.29 8.91
C GLY A 423 8.13 2.11 8.58
N TYR A 424 8.48 1.14 7.74
CA TYR A 424 9.79 0.95 7.11
C TYR A 424 9.66 0.84 5.59
N THR A 425 8.78 -0.04 5.09
CA THR A 425 8.64 -0.27 3.64
C THR A 425 8.14 0.96 2.88
N HIS A 426 7.30 1.79 3.52
CA HIS A 426 6.72 3.01 2.95
C HIS A 426 7.20 4.29 3.66
N ASP A 427 8.20 4.21 4.54
CA ASP A 427 8.74 5.42 5.17
C ASP A 427 9.49 6.29 4.14
N ALA A 428 9.18 7.58 4.14
CA ALA A 428 9.74 8.51 3.16
C ALA A 428 11.26 8.67 3.29
N GLY A 429 11.83 8.55 4.49
CA GLY A 429 13.28 8.59 4.71
C GLY A 429 13.99 7.32 4.25
N VAL A 430 13.41 6.15 4.53
CA VAL A 430 13.89 4.85 4.02
C VAL A 430 13.84 4.85 2.48
N LEU A 431 12.70 5.21 1.89
CA LEU A 431 12.52 5.24 0.44
C LEU A 431 13.45 6.25 -0.25
N ALA A 432 13.67 7.44 0.32
CA ALA A 432 14.59 8.43 -0.22
C ALA A 432 16.07 8.01 -0.17
N SER A 433 16.43 6.97 0.60
CA SER A 433 17.79 6.41 0.63
C SER A 433 18.06 5.41 -0.50
N LEU A 434 17.01 4.91 -1.16
CA LEU A 434 17.14 3.99 -2.29
C LEU A 434 17.53 4.77 -3.56
N ARG A 435 18.59 4.32 -4.22
CA ARG A 435 18.96 4.76 -5.58
C ARG A 435 18.42 3.77 -6.61
N GLN A 436 18.21 4.25 -7.84
CA GLN A 436 17.63 3.45 -8.93
C GLN A 436 16.31 2.76 -8.52
N LEU A 437 15.51 3.42 -7.68
CA LEU A 437 14.19 2.93 -7.30
C LEU A 437 13.25 3.02 -8.51
N VAL A 438 12.81 1.88 -9.02
CA VAL A 438 11.80 1.78 -10.07
C VAL A 438 10.49 1.32 -9.44
N SER A 439 9.50 2.21 -9.45
CA SER A 439 8.17 1.94 -8.94
C SER A 439 7.23 1.63 -10.10
N ILE A 440 6.50 0.50 -10.01
CA ILE A 440 5.58 0.03 -11.05
C ILE A 440 4.20 -0.15 -10.43
N ASN A 441 3.26 0.69 -10.82
CA ASN A 441 1.89 0.69 -10.32
C ASN A 441 0.89 0.76 -11.49
N SER A 442 -0.38 0.48 -11.22
CA SER A 442 -1.47 0.67 -12.20
C SER A 442 -2.41 1.79 -11.79
N ALA A 443 -3.22 2.26 -12.74
CA ALA A 443 -4.21 3.32 -12.56
C ALA A 443 -5.53 2.91 -13.21
N VAL A 444 -6.66 3.41 -12.73
CA VAL A 444 -7.95 3.25 -13.41
C VAL A 444 -7.91 4.04 -14.72
N GLU A 445 -7.54 5.30 -14.65
CA GLU A 445 -7.51 6.24 -15.78
C GLU A 445 -6.47 7.36 -15.52
N VAL A 446 -5.98 7.96 -16.61
CA VAL A 446 -5.07 9.10 -16.59
C VAL A 446 -5.61 10.18 -17.52
N ASP A 447 -5.68 11.43 -17.06
CA ASP A 447 -6.11 12.54 -17.93
C ASP A 447 -4.98 13.22 -18.70
N LEU A 448 -5.33 14.04 -19.70
CA LEU A 448 -4.37 14.77 -20.54
C LEU A 448 -3.48 15.80 -19.81
N LEU A 449 -3.75 16.11 -18.53
CA LEU A 449 -2.83 16.89 -17.68
C LEU A 449 -1.83 15.98 -16.94
N GLY A 450 -2.07 14.67 -16.94
CA GLY A 450 -1.35 13.65 -16.20
C GLY A 450 -1.89 13.44 -14.78
N GLN A 451 -3.13 13.85 -14.46
CA GLN A 451 -3.77 13.47 -13.19
C GLN A 451 -4.21 12.01 -13.26
N VAL A 452 -4.22 11.34 -12.11
CA VAL A 452 -4.44 9.88 -12.04
C VAL A 452 -5.56 9.57 -11.05
N ASN A 453 -6.53 8.78 -11.49
CA ASN A 453 -7.48 8.09 -10.63
C ASN A 453 -7.06 6.62 -10.56
N ALA A 454 -6.89 6.08 -9.35
CA ALA A 454 -6.57 4.67 -9.12
C ALA A 454 -7.59 3.97 -8.19
N GLU A 455 -8.69 4.64 -7.87
CA GLU A 455 -9.56 4.26 -6.76
C GLU A 455 -11.03 4.05 -7.14
N ARG A 456 -11.54 4.73 -8.17
CA ARG A 456 -12.98 4.76 -8.48
C ARG A 456 -13.30 4.54 -9.95
N ILE A 457 -14.38 3.81 -10.22
CA ILE A 457 -14.99 3.65 -11.54
C ILE A 457 -16.46 4.09 -11.43
N GLY A 458 -16.87 5.10 -12.20
CA GLY A 458 -18.25 5.62 -12.18
C GLY A 458 -18.72 6.04 -10.77
N GLY A 459 -17.83 6.70 -10.00
CA GLY A 459 -18.06 7.10 -8.61
C GLY A 459 -17.96 5.96 -7.57
N ARG A 460 -18.05 4.70 -7.97
CA ARG A 460 -17.92 3.53 -7.07
C ARG A 460 -16.46 3.27 -6.74
N ALA A 461 -16.14 3.04 -5.47
CA ALA A 461 -14.80 2.62 -5.07
C ALA A 461 -14.53 1.17 -5.51
N VAL A 462 -13.32 0.95 -6.00
CA VAL A 462 -12.78 -0.37 -6.39
C VAL A 462 -11.46 -0.69 -5.66
N SER A 463 -10.87 0.29 -4.97
CA SER A 463 -9.61 0.20 -4.25
C SER A 463 -9.55 1.30 -3.15
N GLY A 464 -8.35 1.70 -2.75
CA GLY A 464 -8.04 2.90 -1.96
C GLY A 464 -6.65 3.44 -2.32
N VAL A 465 -6.32 4.65 -1.86
CA VAL A 465 -5.05 5.38 -2.15
C VAL A 465 -3.81 4.49 -2.07
N GLY A 466 -3.73 3.67 -1.02
CA GLY A 466 -2.64 2.72 -0.79
C GLY A 466 -1.25 3.34 -0.77
N GLY A 467 -0.26 2.53 -1.15
CA GLY A 467 1.16 2.90 -1.15
C GLY A 467 1.65 3.53 -2.45
N GLN A 468 0.79 3.65 -3.48
CA GLN A 468 1.17 4.14 -4.81
C GLN A 468 1.90 5.49 -4.70
N VAL A 469 1.26 6.50 -4.11
CA VAL A 469 1.80 7.86 -4.02
C VAL A 469 3.12 7.93 -3.25
N ASP A 470 3.30 7.05 -2.25
CA ASP A 470 4.55 6.94 -1.47
C ASP A 470 5.71 6.54 -2.39
N PHE A 471 5.50 5.52 -3.23
CA PHE A 471 6.50 5.00 -4.15
C PHE A 471 6.69 5.83 -5.43
N LEU A 472 5.63 6.43 -6.02
CA LEU A 472 5.78 7.31 -7.19
C LEU A 472 6.70 8.50 -6.85
N ARG A 473 6.44 9.15 -5.70
CA ARG A 473 7.26 10.29 -5.23
C ARG A 473 8.68 9.88 -4.90
N ALA A 474 8.87 8.74 -4.23
CA ALA A 474 10.20 8.23 -3.92
C ALA A 474 11.01 7.87 -5.17
N ALA A 475 10.42 7.15 -6.12
CA ALA A 475 11.08 6.78 -7.37
C ALA A 475 11.42 8.02 -8.23
N SER A 476 10.54 9.04 -8.23
CA SER A 476 10.83 10.33 -8.87
C SER A 476 11.97 11.11 -8.17
N ALA A 477 12.09 11.03 -6.85
CA ALA A 477 13.18 11.65 -6.09
C ALA A 477 14.50 10.87 -6.15
N SER A 478 14.46 9.55 -6.35
CA SER A 478 15.62 8.66 -6.40
C SER A 478 16.55 9.01 -7.58
N PRO A 479 17.88 9.13 -7.36
CA PRO A 479 18.86 9.22 -8.43
C PRO A 479 18.81 7.99 -9.35
N GLY A 480 18.47 8.18 -10.63
CA GLY A 480 18.24 7.10 -11.59
C GLY A 480 16.93 6.32 -11.38
N GLY A 481 16.05 6.80 -10.50
CA GLY A 481 14.73 6.21 -10.28
C GLY A 481 13.72 6.57 -11.38
N ARG A 482 12.70 5.73 -11.51
CA ARG A 482 11.63 5.83 -12.53
C ARG A 482 10.29 5.49 -11.89
N SER A 483 9.30 6.35 -12.07
CA SER A 483 7.94 6.14 -11.55
C SER A 483 7.00 5.79 -12.70
N ILE A 484 6.61 4.51 -12.80
CA ILE A 484 5.89 3.94 -13.94
C ILE A 484 4.44 3.62 -13.54
N LEU A 485 3.49 4.26 -14.25
CA LEU A 485 2.07 3.91 -14.23
C LEU A 485 1.73 3.12 -15.49
N ALA A 486 1.38 1.86 -15.33
CA ALA A 486 1.11 0.93 -16.41
C ALA A 486 -0.36 0.50 -16.42
N LEU A 487 -1.04 0.71 -17.54
CA LEU A 487 -2.47 0.40 -17.72
C LEU A 487 -2.79 0.05 -19.18
N PRO A 488 -3.73 -0.86 -19.45
CA PRO A 488 -4.38 -0.94 -20.76
C PRO A 488 -4.92 0.41 -21.19
N ALA A 489 -4.82 0.77 -22.47
CA ALA A 489 -5.35 2.03 -22.98
C ALA A 489 -6.89 2.08 -22.99
N THR A 490 -7.57 0.93 -22.87
CA THR A 490 -9.04 0.81 -22.89
C THR A 490 -9.61 -0.02 -21.73
N ALA A 491 -10.90 0.17 -21.49
CA ALA A 491 -11.76 -0.60 -20.59
C ALA A 491 -13.01 -1.09 -21.34
N ALA A 492 -13.89 -1.82 -20.65
CA ALA A 492 -15.19 -2.25 -21.17
C ALA A 492 -15.09 -2.88 -22.58
N ARG A 493 -14.14 -3.82 -22.75
CA ARG A 493 -13.86 -4.53 -24.01
C ARG A 493 -13.54 -3.60 -25.20
N GLY A 494 -12.80 -2.53 -24.95
CA GLY A 494 -12.40 -1.54 -25.97
C GLY A 494 -13.36 -0.36 -26.11
N SER A 495 -14.57 -0.42 -25.52
CA SER A 495 -15.59 0.62 -25.71
C SER A 495 -15.41 1.90 -24.88
N ALA A 496 -14.43 1.94 -23.97
CA ALA A 496 -14.10 3.13 -23.18
C ALA A 496 -12.59 3.34 -23.11
N SER A 497 -12.13 4.59 -23.28
CA SER A 497 -10.72 4.95 -23.10
C SER A 497 -10.33 5.00 -21.62
N ARG A 498 -9.07 4.69 -21.31
CA ARG A 498 -8.45 4.92 -19.99
C ARG A 498 -7.42 6.06 -20.01
N ILE A 499 -7.10 6.58 -21.20
CA ILE A 499 -6.52 7.91 -21.36
C ILE A 499 -7.67 8.86 -21.67
N VAL A 500 -8.06 9.71 -20.71
CA VAL A 500 -9.29 10.50 -20.77
C VAL A 500 -9.00 11.99 -20.98
N ALA A 501 -9.93 12.75 -21.57
CA ALA A 501 -9.73 14.18 -21.77
C ALA A 501 -9.51 14.94 -20.43
N ARG A 502 -10.31 14.57 -19.41
CA ARG A 502 -10.27 15.05 -18.01
C ARG A 502 -10.81 13.93 -17.12
N ILE A 503 -10.29 13.79 -15.90
CA ILE A 503 -10.99 13.01 -14.86
C ILE A 503 -12.35 13.67 -14.60
N ALA A 504 -13.40 12.85 -14.50
CA ALA A 504 -14.79 13.32 -14.43
C ALA A 504 -15.08 14.17 -13.17
N GLU A 505 -16.07 15.07 -13.26
CA GLU A 505 -16.52 15.84 -12.10
C GLU A 505 -17.03 14.90 -10.99
N GLY A 506 -16.59 15.14 -9.75
CA GLY A 506 -16.89 14.29 -8.60
C GLY A 506 -16.12 12.96 -8.53
N ALA A 507 -15.27 12.64 -9.52
CA ALA A 507 -14.28 11.57 -9.38
C ALA A 507 -13.07 12.03 -8.54
N VAL A 508 -12.19 11.09 -8.20
CA VAL A 508 -11.06 11.31 -7.29
C VAL A 508 -9.73 11.32 -8.04
N VAL A 509 -8.83 12.22 -7.64
CA VAL A 509 -7.43 12.22 -8.08
C VAL A 509 -6.58 11.58 -6.97
N THR A 510 -6.11 10.37 -7.22
CA THR A 510 -5.26 9.60 -6.30
C THR A 510 -3.80 10.07 -6.34
N SER A 511 -3.26 10.29 -7.55
CA SER A 511 -1.91 10.83 -7.74
C SER A 511 -1.97 12.15 -8.53
N CYS A 512 -1.30 13.18 -8.02
CA CYS A 512 -1.33 14.51 -8.62
C CYS A 512 -0.50 14.52 -9.91
N ARG A 513 -0.84 15.42 -10.85
CA ARG A 513 -0.09 15.58 -12.13
C ARG A 513 1.41 15.80 -11.98
N THR A 514 1.85 16.35 -10.84
CA THR A 514 3.25 16.60 -10.50
C THR A 514 4.00 15.35 -10.01
N ASP A 515 3.29 14.30 -9.61
CA ASP A 515 3.88 13.04 -9.10
C ASP A 515 4.19 12.04 -10.23
N VAL A 516 3.62 12.23 -11.43
CA VAL A 516 3.72 11.30 -12.56
C VAL A 516 4.97 11.54 -13.41
N ASP A 517 5.72 10.46 -13.68
CA ASP A 517 6.92 10.43 -14.55
C ASP A 517 6.64 9.66 -15.86
N TRP A 518 6.33 8.37 -15.80
CA TRP A 518 5.99 7.54 -16.97
C TRP A 518 4.56 7.02 -16.92
N VAL A 519 3.89 7.04 -18.07
CA VAL A 519 2.62 6.34 -18.33
C VAL A 519 2.85 5.35 -19.47
N VAL A 520 2.47 4.09 -19.30
CA VAL A 520 2.74 3.00 -20.27
C VAL A 520 1.46 2.25 -20.58
N THR A 521 1.17 2.08 -21.86
CA THR A 521 0.05 1.28 -22.38
C THR A 521 0.56 0.26 -23.39
N GLU A 522 -0.32 -0.58 -23.95
CA GLU A 522 0.03 -1.49 -25.03
C GLU A 522 0.45 -0.78 -26.34
N TRP A 523 0.31 0.55 -26.42
CA TRP A 523 0.62 1.39 -27.58
C TRP A 523 1.91 2.20 -27.45
N GLY A 524 2.46 2.37 -26.25
CA GLY A 524 3.71 3.11 -26.05
C GLY A 524 3.95 3.57 -24.61
N SER A 525 5.12 4.16 -24.40
CA SER A 525 5.53 4.78 -23.14
C SER A 525 5.65 6.30 -23.27
N ALA A 526 4.90 7.03 -22.45
CA ALA A 526 4.83 8.48 -22.41
C ALA A 526 5.55 9.02 -21.17
N ARG A 527 6.63 9.78 -21.35
CA ARG A 527 7.31 10.48 -20.25
C ARG A 527 6.76 11.89 -20.06
N LEU A 528 6.17 12.14 -18.90
CA LEU A 528 5.50 13.39 -18.53
C LEU A 528 6.36 14.29 -17.61
N ARG A 529 7.40 13.75 -16.97
CA ARG A 529 8.30 14.56 -16.13
C ARG A 529 9.07 15.58 -16.97
N GLY A 530 9.04 16.84 -16.54
CA GLY A 530 9.68 17.96 -17.26
C GLY A 530 8.91 18.46 -18.49
N ALA A 531 7.81 17.80 -18.86
CA ALA A 531 6.98 18.19 -19.99
C ALA A 531 5.97 19.30 -19.62
N THR A 532 5.77 20.25 -20.53
CA THR A 532 4.67 21.23 -20.51
C THR A 532 3.30 20.57 -20.64
N GLU A 533 2.21 21.30 -20.36
CA GLU A 533 0.85 20.75 -20.49
C GLU A 533 0.51 20.32 -21.94
N SER A 534 1.04 21.03 -22.95
CA SER A 534 0.88 20.67 -24.37
C SER A 534 1.64 19.38 -24.71
N GLU A 535 2.91 19.27 -24.34
CA GLU A 535 3.70 18.05 -24.56
C GLU A 535 3.10 16.84 -23.82
N ARG A 536 2.53 17.05 -22.61
CA ARG A 536 1.83 15.99 -21.87
C ARG A 536 0.62 15.48 -22.63
N ARG A 537 -0.23 16.40 -23.13
CA ARG A 537 -1.38 16.06 -23.98
C ARG A 537 -0.95 15.24 -25.20
N GLU A 538 0.03 15.71 -25.96
CA GLU A 538 0.54 15.03 -27.16
C GLU A 538 1.07 13.63 -26.84
N ARG A 539 1.91 13.50 -25.81
CA ARG A 539 2.49 12.20 -25.40
C ARG A 539 1.45 11.23 -24.89
N LEU A 540 0.43 11.70 -24.17
CA LEU A 540 -0.66 10.86 -23.67
C LEU A 540 -1.59 10.40 -24.79
N ILE A 541 -1.92 11.26 -25.76
CA ILE A 541 -2.68 10.88 -26.96
C ILE A 541 -1.90 9.85 -27.78
N ALA A 542 -0.58 9.98 -27.91
CA ALA A 542 0.26 9.02 -28.62
C ALA A 542 0.25 7.60 -28.02
N VAL A 543 -0.05 7.45 -26.71
CA VAL A 543 -0.20 6.16 -26.02
C VAL A 543 -1.66 5.77 -25.73
N ALA A 544 -2.63 6.57 -26.14
CA ALA A 544 -4.04 6.18 -26.15
C ALA A 544 -4.31 5.17 -27.29
N ALA A 545 -5.40 4.41 -27.19
CA ALA A 545 -5.81 3.52 -28.27
C ALA A 545 -6.24 4.34 -29.51
N PRO A 546 -5.86 3.93 -30.75
CA PRO A 546 -6.04 4.72 -31.97
C PRO A 546 -7.43 5.31 -32.16
N GLU A 547 -8.47 4.54 -31.86
CA GLU A 547 -9.88 4.89 -32.00
C GLU A 547 -10.33 6.10 -31.15
N PHE A 548 -9.62 6.43 -30.06
CA PHE A 548 -9.94 7.57 -29.19
C PHE A 548 -9.05 8.81 -29.43
N ARG A 549 -7.96 8.69 -30.21
CA ARG A 549 -6.96 9.78 -30.34
C ARG A 549 -7.53 11.06 -30.92
N ASP A 550 -8.43 10.90 -31.89
CA ASP A 550 -9.11 11.99 -32.57
C ASP A 550 -9.99 12.83 -31.63
N ASP A 551 -10.77 12.17 -30.77
CA ASP A 551 -11.63 12.86 -29.79
C ASP A 551 -10.82 13.52 -28.67
N LEU A 552 -9.77 12.85 -28.19
CA LEU A 552 -8.84 13.42 -27.21
C LEU A 552 -8.10 14.65 -27.78
N THR A 553 -7.78 14.64 -29.08
CA THR A 553 -7.17 15.78 -29.79
C THR A 553 -8.15 16.95 -29.90
N ARG A 554 -9.42 16.68 -30.24
CA ARG A 554 -10.50 17.70 -30.24
C ARG A 554 -10.83 18.22 -28.84
N GLY A 555 -10.46 17.50 -27.78
CA GLY A 555 -10.85 17.79 -26.41
C GLY A 555 -12.30 17.43 -26.08
N SER A 556 -12.93 16.60 -26.92
CA SER A 556 -14.24 16.00 -26.64
C SER A 556 -14.16 15.08 -25.43
N SER A 557 -15.22 15.04 -24.62
CA SER A 557 -15.36 14.02 -23.58
C SER A 557 -15.66 12.66 -24.21
N THR A 558 -14.66 11.77 -24.20
CA THR A 558 -14.75 10.35 -24.53
C THR A 558 -15.33 9.53 -23.38
#